data_AF-A0A3D1TT68-F1
#
_entry.id   AF-A0A3D1TT68-F1
#
_cell.length_a   1.000
_cell.length_b   1.000
_cell.length_c   1.000
_cell.angle_alpha   90.00
_cell.angle_beta   90.00
_cell.angle_gamma   90.00
#
_symmetry.space_group_name_H-M   'P 1'
#
loop_
_entity.id
_entity.type
_entity.pdbx_description
1 polymer ?
#
loop_
_entity_poly.entity_id
_entity_poly.type
_entity_poly.pdbx_seq_one_letter_code
_entity_poly.pdbx_strand_id
1 'polypeptide(L)'
;MRPAVAAQASQAAPSCHNTQLTIRYKSSNGAAGHVGIIYRIHNLSAQACTLFGYPGVQLLDRQFLSLPTTVHRGTGDLVGPIPRQLVRVAAHGNAYFALGYSDVPVMNQPCKTAYYLMIFAPNDVLPVVTYAFGRGGITACAGSIYVSPVTARPRYQ
;
A
#
# COMPACT_ATOMS: atom_id res chain seq x y z
N MET A 1 -40.28 12.69 -36.09
CA MET A 1 -38.84 12.37 -35.96
C MET A 1 -38.54 12.18 -34.47
N ARG A 2 -38.11 10.99 -34.02
CA ARG A 2 -37.76 10.72 -32.61
C ARG A 2 -36.24 10.85 -32.46
N PRO A 3 -35.72 11.56 -31.44
CA PRO A 3 -34.28 11.68 -31.26
C PRO A 3 -33.71 10.33 -30.82
N ALA A 4 -32.53 9.97 -31.36
CA ALA A 4 -31.77 8.82 -30.91
C ALA A 4 -31.06 9.18 -29.60
N VAL A 5 -31.26 8.37 -28.56
CA VAL A 5 -30.52 8.48 -27.29
C VAL A 5 -29.15 7.85 -27.53
N ALA A 6 -28.09 8.66 -27.55
CA ALA A 6 -26.73 8.16 -27.59
C ALA A 6 -26.42 7.44 -26.27
N ALA A 7 -26.13 6.14 -26.34
CA ALA A 7 -25.63 5.39 -25.19
C ALA A 7 -24.23 5.91 -24.85
N GLN A 8 -24.10 6.63 -23.74
CA GLN A 8 -22.80 7.01 -23.21
C GLN A 8 -22.11 5.74 -22.69
N ALA A 9 -21.12 5.25 -23.42
CA ALA A 9 -20.23 4.20 -22.92
C ALA A 9 -19.60 4.72 -21.62
N SER A 10 -19.90 4.07 -20.50
CA SER A 10 -19.27 4.40 -19.22
C SER A 10 -17.78 4.06 -19.34
N GLN A 11 -16.96 5.07 -19.60
CA GLN A 11 -15.53 4.88 -19.74
C GLN A 11 -14.99 4.29 -18.44
N ALA A 12 -14.36 3.11 -18.54
CA ALA A 12 -13.72 2.48 -17.40
C ALA A 12 -12.75 3.50 -16.78
N ALA A 13 -12.83 3.69 -15.46
CA ALA A 13 -11.95 4.64 -14.80
C ALA A 13 -10.48 4.25 -15.04
N PRO A 14 -9.60 5.23 -15.31
CA PRO A 14 -8.19 4.95 -15.54
C PRO A 14 -7.52 4.43 -14.26
N SER A 15 -6.35 3.81 -14.39
CA SER A 15 -5.51 3.48 -13.23
C SER A 15 -5.14 4.75 -12.45
N CYS A 16 -5.09 4.65 -11.13
CA CYS A 16 -4.63 5.78 -10.31
C CYS A 16 -3.13 6.01 -10.52
N HIS A 17 -2.75 7.26 -10.73
CA HIS A 17 -1.34 7.68 -10.82
C HIS A 17 -0.85 8.24 -9.48
N ASN A 18 0.46 8.14 -9.21
CA ASN A 18 1.06 8.62 -7.97
C ASN A 18 0.70 10.09 -7.62
N THR A 19 0.63 10.99 -8.61
CA THR A 19 0.29 12.43 -8.41
C THR A 19 -1.15 12.65 -7.93
N GLN A 20 -2.03 11.67 -8.11
CA GLN A 20 -3.41 11.70 -7.63
C GLN A 20 -3.53 11.13 -6.23
N LEU A 21 -2.48 10.56 -5.65
CA LEU A 21 -2.56 9.76 -4.44
C LEU A 21 -1.78 10.38 -3.28
N THR A 22 -2.36 10.27 -2.09
CA THR A 22 -1.60 10.35 -0.84
C THR A 22 -1.73 9.04 -0.10
N ILE A 23 -0.64 8.63 0.55
CA ILE A 23 -0.62 7.38 1.31
C ILE A 23 -0.20 7.70 2.74
N ARG A 24 -0.99 7.25 3.71
CA ARG A 24 -0.77 7.55 5.14
C ARG A 24 -1.02 6.32 5.99
N TYR A 25 -0.27 6.20 7.07
CA TYR A 25 -0.56 5.26 8.16
C TYR A 25 -2.01 5.43 8.62
N LYS A 26 -2.71 4.31 8.83
CA LYS A 26 -4.07 4.28 9.38
C LYS A 26 -4.11 3.63 10.76
N SER A 27 -3.60 2.41 10.86
CA SER A 27 -3.65 1.60 12.07
C SER A 27 -2.53 0.56 12.05
N SER A 28 -2.26 -0.03 13.20
CA SER A 28 -1.37 -1.17 13.33
C SER A 28 -1.92 -2.20 14.29
N ASN A 29 -1.46 -3.43 14.11
CA ASN A 29 -1.60 -4.53 15.05
C ASN A 29 -0.25 -5.22 15.17
N GLY A 30 0.06 -5.79 16.32
CA GLY A 30 1.30 -6.50 16.54
C GLY A 30 1.11 -7.67 17.49
N ALA A 31 1.72 -8.80 17.17
CA ALA A 31 1.69 -10.00 17.99
C ALA A 31 2.95 -10.83 17.75
N ALA A 32 3.55 -11.35 18.83
CA ALA A 32 4.64 -12.33 18.80
C ALA A 32 5.82 -11.97 17.86
N GLY A 33 6.24 -10.71 17.80
CA GLY A 33 7.38 -10.29 16.96
C GLY A 33 7.04 -10.06 15.49
N HIS A 34 5.75 -9.98 15.18
CA HIS A 34 5.21 -9.59 13.89
C HIS A 34 4.36 -8.35 14.04
N VAL A 35 4.46 -7.44 13.07
CA VAL A 35 3.70 -6.19 13.05
C VAL A 35 3.01 -6.06 11.70
N GLY A 36 1.71 -5.77 11.73
CA GLY A 36 0.86 -5.48 10.59
C GLY A 36 0.39 -4.04 10.62
N ILE A 37 0.56 -3.31 9.52
CA ILE A 37 0.17 -1.91 9.37
C ILE A 37 -0.84 -1.80 8.24
N ILE A 38 -1.93 -1.06 8.46
CA ILE A 38 -2.82 -0.64 7.37
C ILE A 38 -2.41 0.75 6.93
N TYR A 39 -2.16 0.88 5.63
CA TYR A 39 -2.05 2.18 4.96
C TYR A 39 -3.35 2.52 4.26
N ARG A 40 -3.73 3.80 4.34
CA ARG A 40 -4.80 4.39 3.56
C ARG A 40 -4.19 5.07 2.34
N ILE A 41 -4.65 4.66 1.17
CA ILE A 41 -4.46 5.35 -0.10
C ILE A 41 -5.66 6.28 -0.28
N HIS A 42 -5.44 7.58 -0.43
CA HIS A 42 -6.48 8.58 -0.64
C HIS A 42 -6.30 9.25 -1.99
N ASN A 43 -7.38 9.30 -2.78
CA ASN A 43 -7.39 9.97 -4.07
C ASN A 43 -7.64 11.47 -3.89
N LEU A 44 -6.66 12.31 -4.24
CA LEU A 44 -6.76 13.76 -4.20
C LEU A 44 -7.56 14.35 -5.37
N SER A 45 -7.73 13.58 -6.45
CA SER A 45 -8.39 14.03 -7.67
C SER A 45 -9.90 14.16 -7.50
N ALA A 46 -10.49 15.07 -8.27
CA ALA A 46 -11.94 15.17 -8.48
C ALA A 46 -12.48 14.06 -9.42
N GLN A 47 -11.61 13.22 -9.98
CA GLN A 47 -11.96 12.10 -10.85
C GLN A 47 -11.70 10.76 -10.15
N ALA A 48 -12.56 9.78 -10.41
CA ALA A 48 -12.36 8.42 -9.93
C ALA A 48 -11.26 7.70 -10.74
N CYS A 49 -10.55 6.78 -10.08
CA CYS A 49 -9.52 5.95 -10.68
C CYS A 49 -9.58 4.51 -10.13
N THR A 50 -8.79 3.58 -10.67
CA THR A 50 -8.76 2.18 -10.23
C THR A 50 -7.38 1.72 -9.79
N LEU A 51 -7.34 0.77 -8.86
CA LEU A 51 -6.15 0.06 -8.40
C LEU A 51 -6.40 -1.45 -8.51
N PHE A 52 -5.41 -2.21 -8.98
CA PHE A 52 -5.52 -3.68 -9.07
C PHE A 52 -4.19 -4.37 -8.73
N GLY A 53 -4.21 -5.21 -7.69
CA GLY A 53 -3.06 -6.01 -7.29
C GLY A 53 -2.31 -5.43 -6.08
N TYR A 54 -1.01 -5.66 -6.04
CA TYR A 54 -0.15 -5.39 -4.89
C TYR A 54 0.67 -4.11 -5.09
N PRO A 55 0.77 -3.24 -4.07
CA PRO A 55 1.70 -2.12 -4.13
C PRO A 55 3.15 -2.61 -4.10
N GLY A 56 4.05 -1.81 -4.66
CA GLY A 56 5.48 -1.92 -4.39
C GLY A 56 5.85 -1.14 -3.13
N VAL A 57 6.89 -1.55 -2.41
CA VAL A 57 7.40 -0.85 -1.23
C VAL A 57 8.93 -0.87 -1.25
N GLN A 58 9.53 0.27 -0.93
CA GLN A 58 10.96 0.40 -0.67
C GLN A 58 11.14 1.14 0.66
N LEU A 59 11.86 0.51 1.59
CA LEU A 59 12.17 1.08 2.90
C LEU A 59 13.25 2.14 2.78
N LEU A 60 13.12 3.27 3.48
CA LEU A 60 14.11 4.34 3.51
C LEU A 60 14.53 4.71 4.94
N ASP A 61 15.80 5.03 5.13
CA ASP A 61 16.32 5.56 6.40
C ASP A 61 15.96 7.05 6.63
N ARG A 62 16.52 7.68 7.68
CA ARG A 62 16.24 9.10 7.99
C ARG A 62 16.75 10.07 6.93
N GLN A 63 17.73 9.66 6.14
CA GLN A 63 18.36 10.42 5.08
C GLN A 63 17.70 10.17 3.71
N PHE A 64 16.57 9.43 3.69
CA PHE A 64 15.87 9.00 2.49
C PHE A 64 16.68 8.04 1.61
N LEU A 65 17.70 7.36 2.15
CA LEU A 65 18.45 6.35 1.44
C LEU A 65 17.75 4.99 1.51
N SER A 66 17.78 4.26 0.40
CA SER A 66 17.19 2.93 0.29
C SER A 66 17.85 1.93 1.24
N LEU A 67 17.04 1.29 2.06
CA LEU A 67 17.42 0.12 2.85
C LEU A 67 17.16 -1.17 2.06
N PRO A 68 17.91 -2.26 2.30
CA PRO A 68 17.57 -3.57 1.74
C PRO A 68 16.10 -3.90 1.99
N THR A 69 15.35 -4.15 0.92
CA THR A 69 13.91 -4.41 0.98
C THR A 69 13.58 -5.57 0.04
N THR A 70 12.91 -6.58 0.57
CA THR A 70 12.34 -7.68 -0.22
C THR A 70 10.83 -7.70 0.02
N VAL A 71 10.07 -7.46 -1.04
CA VAL A 71 8.60 -7.41 -0.97
C VAL A 71 8.01 -8.76 -1.35
N HIS A 72 7.30 -9.36 -0.41
CA HIS A 72 6.52 -10.58 -0.60
C HIS A 72 5.05 -10.20 -0.83
N ARG A 73 4.47 -10.65 -1.95
CA ARG A 73 3.07 -10.39 -2.29
C ARG A 73 2.18 -11.49 -1.72
N GLY A 74 1.17 -11.11 -0.95
CA GLY A 74 0.18 -12.04 -0.41
C GLY A 74 0.37 -12.25 1.08
N THR A 75 0.34 -13.51 1.52
CA THR A 75 0.20 -13.87 2.93
C THR A 75 1.51 -13.72 3.72
N GLY A 76 1.39 -13.15 4.91
CA GLY A 76 2.37 -13.17 6.01
C GLY A 76 1.63 -13.21 7.34
N ASP A 77 2.32 -13.32 8.48
CA ASP A 77 1.66 -13.65 9.77
C ASP A 77 0.52 -12.71 10.16
N LEU A 78 0.61 -11.42 9.81
CA LEU A 78 -0.45 -10.41 10.02
C LEU A 78 -1.05 -9.85 8.72
N VAL A 79 -0.73 -10.45 7.58
CA VAL A 79 -1.28 -10.14 6.27
C VAL A 79 -2.01 -11.37 5.76
N GLY A 80 -3.33 -11.41 5.91
CA GLY A 80 -4.12 -12.60 5.58
C GLY A 80 -4.28 -12.86 4.08
N PRO A 81 -4.86 -14.02 3.74
CA PRO A 81 -5.18 -14.37 2.36
C PRO A 81 -6.32 -13.48 1.86
N ILE A 82 -5.95 -12.43 1.13
CA ILE A 82 -6.89 -11.48 0.56
C ILE A 82 -6.90 -11.67 -0.97
N PRO A 83 -8.07 -11.92 -1.59
CA PRO A 83 -8.15 -12.04 -3.04
C PRO A 83 -7.88 -10.70 -3.72
N ARG A 84 -7.21 -10.75 -4.87
CA ARG A 84 -7.08 -9.57 -5.73
C ARG A 84 -8.45 -9.19 -6.28
N GLN A 85 -8.75 -7.89 -6.25
CA GLN A 85 -9.96 -7.33 -6.83
C GLN A 85 -9.64 -5.97 -7.45
N LEU A 86 -10.43 -5.57 -8.45
CA LEU A 86 -10.36 -4.23 -8.99
C LEU A 86 -11.01 -3.26 -8.01
N VAL A 87 -10.22 -2.35 -7.45
CA VAL A 87 -10.70 -1.35 -6.49
C VAL A 87 -10.91 -0.03 -7.22
N ARG A 88 -12.16 0.38 -7.37
CA ARG A 88 -12.50 1.75 -7.79
C ARG A 88 -12.35 2.70 -6.62
N VAL A 89 -11.45 3.67 -6.74
CA VAL A 89 -11.28 4.77 -5.79
C VAL A 89 -12.05 5.97 -6.32
N ALA A 90 -13.13 6.33 -5.65
CA ALA A 90 -13.92 7.51 -6.01
C ALA A 90 -13.06 8.80 -5.95
N ALA A 91 -13.58 9.88 -6.52
CA ALA A 91 -13.07 11.23 -6.24
C ALA A 91 -13.05 11.45 -4.72
N HIS A 92 -11.92 11.89 -4.17
CA HIS A 92 -11.73 12.02 -2.71
C HIS A 92 -12.00 10.72 -1.91
N GLY A 93 -11.97 9.58 -2.60
CA GLY A 93 -12.21 8.26 -2.04
C GLY A 93 -10.97 7.66 -1.39
N ASN A 94 -11.15 6.48 -0.78
CA ASN A 94 -10.07 5.77 -0.10
C ASN A 94 -9.99 4.31 -0.55
N ALA A 95 -8.77 3.80 -0.57
CA ALA A 95 -8.44 2.38 -0.64
C ALA A 95 -7.38 2.05 0.42
N TYR A 96 -7.12 0.76 0.62
CA TYR A 96 -6.29 0.29 1.72
C TYR A 96 -5.42 -0.88 1.29
N PHE A 97 -4.27 -1.03 1.93
CA PHE A 97 -3.48 -2.26 1.89
C PHE A 97 -2.82 -2.49 3.24
N ALA A 98 -2.53 -3.76 3.54
CA ALA A 98 -1.76 -4.17 4.70
C ALA A 98 -0.29 -4.35 4.34
N LEU A 99 0.60 -3.96 5.25
CA LEU A 99 2.03 -4.19 5.22
C LEU A 99 2.41 -4.96 6.50
N GLY A 100 3.03 -6.12 6.35
CA GLY A 100 3.51 -6.95 7.45
C GLY A 100 5.02 -7.03 7.48
N TYR A 101 5.61 -7.11 8.67
CA TYR A 101 7.04 -7.36 8.85
C TYR A 101 7.28 -8.05 10.20
N SER A 102 8.47 -8.64 10.35
CA SER A 102 8.95 -9.12 11.65
C SER A 102 9.93 -8.10 12.24
N ASP A 103 9.76 -7.79 13.52
CA ASP A 103 10.63 -6.91 14.30
C ASP A 103 11.54 -7.67 15.27
N VAL A 104 11.50 -9.01 15.21
CA VAL A 104 12.37 -9.91 15.98
C VAL A 104 13.39 -10.56 15.03
N PRO A 105 14.70 -10.44 15.32
CA PRO A 105 15.71 -11.09 14.50
C PRO A 105 15.65 -12.61 14.65
N VAL A 106 15.76 -13.32 13.52
CA VAL A 106 16.00 -14.77 13.51
C VAL A 106 17.49 -14.99 13.27
N MET A 107 18.16 -15.66 14.21
CA MET A 107 19.62 -15.84 14.21
C MET A 107 20.37 -14.49 14.10
N ASN A 108 21.21 -14.31 13.08
CA ASN A 108 22.06 -13.13 12.88
C ASN A 108 21.49 -12.15 11.84
N GLN A 109 20.20 -12.23 11.51
CA GLN A 109 19.60 -11.31 10.55
C GLN A 109 19.53 -9.89 11.13
N PRO A 110 20.05 -8.86 10.42
CA PRO A 110 20.00 -7.50 10.92
C PRO A 110 18.58 -6.94 10.85
N CYS A 111 18.20 -6.17 11.85
CA CYS A 111 16.99 -5.35 11.83
C CYS A 111 17.38 -3.89 11.57
N LYS A 112 16.75 -3.28 10.58
CA LYS A 112 16.99 -1.89 10.20
C LYS A 112 15.72 -1.08 10.33
N THR A 113 15.86 0.15 10.84
CA THR A 113 14.73 1.06 11.03
C THR A 113 14.54 1.94 9.81
N ALA A 114 13.40 1.77 9.15
CA ALA A 114 12.91 2.64 8.09
C ALA A 114 12.07 3.77 8.69
N TYR A 115 12.32 5.02 8.28
CA TYR A 115 11.56 6.19 8.73
C TYR A 115 10.58 6.69 7.67
N TYR A 116 10.89 6.38 6.41
CA TYR A 116 10.03 6.67 5.27
C TYR A 116 9.86 5.44 4.40
N LEU A 117 8.81 5.46 3.59
CA LEU A 117 8.53 4.45 2.58
C LEU A 117 8.33 5.14 1.24
N MET A 118 8.95 4.61 0.19
CA MET A 118 8.47 4.78 -1.18
C MET A 118 7.43 3.69 -1.43
N ILE A 119 6.20 4.10 -1.73
CA ILE A 119 5.10 3.18 -2.01
C ILE A 119 4.66 3.41 -3.46
N PHE A 120 4.74 2.36 -4.27
CA PHE A 120 4.33 2.38 -5.68
C PHE A 120 2.92 1.83 -5.77
N ALA A 121 2.01 2.55 -6.43
CA ALA A 121 0.69 2.01 -6.72
C ALA A 121 0.83 0.71 -7.55
N PRO A 122 -0.13 -0.22 -7.49
CA PRO A 122 -0.04 -1.45 -8.26
C PRO A 122 0.16 -1.17 -9.76
N ASN A 123 1.22 -1.74 -10.33
CA ASN A 123 1.65 -1.58 -11.72
C ASN A 123 2.08 -0.15 -12.12
N ASP A 124 2.35 0.73 -11.14
CA ASP A 124 2.99 2.03 -11.34
C ASP A 124 4.49 1.94 -11.04
N VAL A 125 5.27 2.82 -11.66
CA VAL A 125 6.73 2.95 -11.48
C VAL A 125 7.11 4.22 -10.70
N LEU A 126 6.16 5.13 -10.49
CA LEU A 126 6.38 6.33 -9.69
C LEU A 126 5.87 6.14 -8.25
N PRO A 127 6.68 6.51 -7.22
CA PRO A 127 6.28 6.31 -5.84
C PRO A 127 5.48 7.50 -5.28
N VAL A 128 4.79 7.24 -4.17
CA VAL A 128 4.42 8.21 -3.15
C VAL A 128 5.35 7.99 -1.96
N VAL A 129 6.06 9.05 -1.52
CA VAL A 129 6.89 9.00 -0.31
C VAL A 129 6.07 9.41 0.91
N THR A 130 6.14 8.61 1.98
CA THR A 130 5.40 8.88 3.22
C THR A 130 6.14 8.37 4.44
N TYR A 131 5.74 8.84 5.62
CA TYR A 131 6.29 8.32 6.89
C TYR A 131 5.92 6.85 7.06
N ALA A 132 6.89 6.08 7.55
CA ALA A 132 6.73 4.65 7.76
C ALA A 132 5.66 4.38 8.83
N PHE A 133 5.69 5.03 9.99
CA PHE A 133 4.72 4.77 11.06
C PHE A 133 4.37 6.03 11.83
N GLY A 134 3.30 6.75 11.48
CA GLY A 134 2.98 8.02 12.15
C GLY A 134 4.18 9.00 12.10
N ARG A 135 4.82 9.27 13.25
CA ARG A 135 6.10 10.00 13.35
C ARG A 135 7.31 9.13 13.75
N GLY A 136 7.10 7.83 13.94
CA GLY A 136 8.12 6.82 14.24
C GLY A 136 8.59 6.05 13.01
N GLY A 137 9.40 5.01 13.26
CA GLY A 137 9.95 4.13 12.21
C GLY A 137 9.42 2.70 12.30
N ILE A 138 9.68 1.93 11.25
CA ILE A 138 9.43 0.50 11.13
C ILE A 138 10.77 -0.20 11.25
N THR A 139 10.97 -1.04 12.27
CA THR A 139 12.19 -1.84 12.43
C THR A 139 11.97 -3.21 11.84
N ALA A 140 12.32 -3.38 10.56
CA ALA A 140 12.13 -4.64 9.84
C ALA A 140 13.41 -5.47 9.85
N CYS A 141 13.28 -6.72 10.27
CA CYS A 141 14.36 -7.70 10.24
C CYS A 141 14.49 -8.34 8.86
N ALA A 142 15.73 -8.59 8.42
CA ALA A 142 16.09 -9.09 7.09
C ALA A 142 15.61 -8.23 5.90
N GLY A 143 14.98 -7.06 6.14
CA GLY A 143 14.36 -6.25 5.11
C GLY A 143 13.13 -6.90 4.45
N SER A 144 12.57 -7.96 5.04
CA SER A 144 11.44 -8.69 4.48
C SER A 144 10.12 -8.03 4.85
N ILE A 145 9.33 -7.65 3.84
CA ILE A 145 8.05 -6.97 3.98
C ILE A 145 6.98 -7.75 3.19
N TYR A 146 5.85 -8.03 3.81
CA TYR A 146 4.68 -8.65 3.18
C TYR A 146 3.65 -7.59 2.85
N VAL A 147 3.02 -7.67 1.68
CA VAL A 147 1.96 -6.72 1.29
C VAL A 147 0.71 -7.46 0.82
N SER A 148 -0.45 -6.98 1.28
CA SER A 148 -1.75 -7.42 0.74
C SER A 148 -1.99 -6.78 -0.64
N PRO A 149 -2.93 -7.31 -1.46
CA PRO A 149 -3.46 -6.51 -2.54
C PRO A 149 -4.24 -5.32 -1.98
N VAL A 150 -4.46 -4.31 -2.83
CA VAL A 150 -5.31 -3.17 -2.49
C VAL A 150 -6.76 -3.62 -2.31
N THR A 151 -7.45 -3.02 -1.35
CA THR A 151 -8.83 -3.32 -0.96
C THR A 151 -9.65 -2.05 -0.76
N ALA A 152 -10.98 -2.14 -0.91
CA ALA A 152 -11.88 -1.00 -0.69
C ALA A 152 -12.12 -0.68 0.81
N ARG A 153 -11.79 -1.62 1.71
CA ARG A 153 -11.94 -1.49 3.16
C ARG A 153 -10.68 -2.01 3.86
N PRO A 154 -10.28 -1.45 5.00
CA PRO A 154 -9.12 -1.95 5.75
C PRO A 154 -9.33 -3.42 6.14
N ARG A 155 -8.32 -4.26 5.92
CA ARG A 155 -8.34 -5.68 6.26
C ARG A 155 -6.97 -6.14 6.75
N TYR A 156 -6.95 -6.74 7.93
CA TYR A 156 -5.87 -7.61 8.39
C TYR A 156 -6.14 -9.06 7.96
N GLN A 157 -5.29 -9.98 8.41
CA GLN A 157 -5.65 -11.40 8.51
C GLN A 157 -6.94 -11.58 9.33
#